data_AF-A0ABD3I1I9-F1
#
_entry.id   AF-A0ABD3I1I9-F1
#
_cell.length_a   1.000
_cell.length_b   1.000
_cell.length_c   1.000
_cell.angle_alpha   90.00
_cell.angle_beta   90.00
_cell.angle_gamma   90.00
#
_symmetry.space_group_name_H-M   'P 1'
#
loop_
_entity.id
_entity.type
_entity.pdbx_description
1 polymer ?
#
loop_
_entity_poly.entity_id
_entity_poly.type
_entity_poly.pdbx_seq_one_letter_code
_entity_poly.pdbx_strand_id
1 'polypeptide(L)'
;MFPEKRDSGSAADITTEFVVMKEISGSRREGDGFRLLIRVTLKFGSQEGIRRRIAEMGSLGEESNPLLTPYTMGPFQLSHRVVLAPLTRLRSYGTIPQPHAAVYYSQRTTPGGLLISEGTCISDDSFGCPNVPGIYKPEHVEAWKPIVQAVHDKGGVFFCQLWHLGRASHNEYQPNKAPPVSSTNKRIRVENKCLLPDYSLSEFSVPRALTTEEIPNYVEIYRHAARCAREAGFDGVEIHAANGYLLEQFMKDKVNDRTDKYGNQSLENRCRFTFEVIDAVAEEIGADRVGIRFSPFTTYNDVHTSDPGELGLYLARELNKRVPKLVYVHYVEPRIHGNDDKPDTPEEFSCVPFKEAYSGTFIAAGGFTRESGIEAVATGRADLIAYGRIFISNPDLTRRFELNAPLNRYNRDTFYIPDPVLGYTDYPSLTDEEIKAYQKS
;
A
#
# COMPACT_ATOMS: atom_id res chain seq x y z
N MET A 1 51.79 40.88 8.37
CA MET A 1 51.73 41.10 6.91
C MET A 1 50.98 39.91 6.33
N PHE A 2 49.78 40.16 5.80
CA PHE A 2 48.90 39.23 5.06
C PHE A 2 49.62 38.64 3.82
N PRO A 3 49.13 37.56 3.14
CA PRO A 3 47.70 37.29 2.89
C PRO A 3 47.16 35.84 2.90
N GLU A 4 45.83 35.80 2.82
CA GLU A 4 44.82 34.72 2.79
C GLU A 4 44.77 33.85 1.51
N LYS A 5 44.14 32.67 1.64
CA LYS A 5 43.20 32.00 0.69
C LYS A 5 42.57 30.78 1.41
N ARG A 6 41.29 30.83 1.82
CA ARG A 6 40.00 30.55 1.15
C ARG A 6 39.67 29.06 0.91
N ASP A 7 38.69 28.61 1.70
CA ASP A 7 37.82 27.45 1.52
C ASP A 7 37.00 27.55 0.23
N SER A 8 36.68 26.39 -0.36
CA SER A 8 35.62 26.24 -1.36
C SER A 8 34.82 24.96 -1.11
N GLY A 9 33.64 25.11 -0.52
CA GLY A 9 32.54 24.16 -0.65
C GLY A 9 31.73 24.44 -1.93
N SER A 10 31.22 23.40 -2.57
CA SER A 10 30.13 23.47 -3.56
C SER A 10 28.99 22.58 -3.05
N ALA A 11 27.92 23.15 -2.52
CA ALA A 11 26.70 23.57 -3.24
C ALA A 11 25.92 22.37 -3.81
N ALA A 12 24.92 21.95 -3.03
CA ALA A 12 23.87 21.01 -3.42
C ALA A 12 22.81 21.74 -4.24
N ASP A 13 22.36 21.12 -5.33
CA ASP A 13 21.34 21.65 -6.24
C ASP A 13 19.92 21.52 -5.66
N ILE A 14 19.09 22.50 -6.01
CA ILE A 14 17.84 22.90 -5.36
C ILE A 14 16.65 22.55 -6.26
N THR A 15 15.73 21.71 -5.78
CA THR A 15 14.41 21.50 -6.42
C THR A 15 13.48 22.66 -6.09
N THR A 16 12.91 23.30 -7.12
CA THR A 16 11.99 24.45 -6.99
C THR A 16 10.59 24.03 -7.45
N GLU A 17 9.57 24.18 -6.59
CA GLU A 17 8.16 24.02 -6.96
C GLU A 17 7.52 25.35 -7.38
N PHE A 18 6.53 25.27 -8.28
CA PHE A 18 5.87 26.42 -8.91
C PHE A 18 4.38 26.48 -8.54
N VAL A 19 3.89 27.64 -8.10
CA VAL A 19 2.45 27.94 -8.02
C VAL A 19 2.08 28.94 -9.10
N VAL A 20 1.22 28.54 -10.03
CA VAL A 20 0.76 29.40 -11.15
C VAL A 20 -0.53 30.12 -10.75
N MET A 21 -0.44 31.42 -10.50
CA MET A 21 -1.61 32.30 -10.37
C MET A 21 -1.82 33.07 -11.68
N LYS A 22 -3.04 33.00 -12.24
CA LYS A 22 -3.38 33.59 -13.54
C LYS A 22 -4.23 34.84 -13.36
N GLU A 23 -3.70 36.01 -13.69
CA GLU A 23 -4.44 37.27 -13.76
C GLU A 23 -4.54 37.74 -15.23
N ILE A 24 -5.75 38.06 -15.69
CA ILE A 24 -5.99 38.56 -17.04
C ILE A 24 -5.86 40.09 -17.02
N SER A 25 -4.77 40.63 -17.57
CA SER A 25 -4.51 42.07 -17.60
C SER A 25 -4.70 42.65 -19.00
N GLY A 26 -5.96 42.75 -19.44
CA GLY A 26 -6.39 43.56 -20.59
C GLY A 26 -6.15 43.01 -22.00
N SER A 27 -6.95 43.52 -22.95
CA SER A 27 -6.88 43.22 -24.39
C SER A 27 -6.50 44.47 -25.20
N ARG A 28 -5.66 44.33 -26.24
CA ARG A 28 -5.35 45.42 -27.19
C ARG A 28 -5.68 44.96 -28.62
N ARG A 29 -6.20 45.88 -29.43
CA ARG A 29 -6.59 45.63 -30.84
C ARG A 29 -5.45 46.07 -31.75
N GLU A 30 -4.92 45.16 -32.56
CA GLU A 30 -3.97 45.44 -33.63
C GLU A 30 -4.45 44.72 -34.90
N GLY A 31 -4.88 45.48 -35.91
CA GLY A 31 -5.51 44.94 -37.12
C GLY A 31 -6.87 44.25 -36.87
N ASP A 32 -7.25 43.34 -37.78
CA ASP A 32 -8.54 42.64 -37.76
C ASP A 32 -8.63 41.46 -36.76
N GLY A 33 -7.79 41.43 -35.71
CA GLY A 33 -7.79 40.37 -34.69
C GLY A 33 -7.49 40.86 -33.27
N PHE A 34 -8.02 40.15 -32.27
CA PHE A 34 -7.74 40.37 -30.84
C PHE A 34 -6.64 39.41 -30.34
N ARG A 35 -5.65 39.92 -29.59
CA ARG A 35 -4.71 39.12 -28.79
C ARG A 35 -4.88 39.41 -27.30
N LEU A 36 -4.90 38.35 -26.49
CA LEU A 36 -4.99 38.41 -25.03
C LEU A 36 -3.58 38.33 -24.43
N LEU A 37 -3.18 39.30 -23.60
CA LEU A 37 -1.95 39.22 -22.81
C LEU A 37 -2.27 38.63 -21.44
N ILE A 38 -1.59 37.54 -21.06
CA ILE A 38 -1.67 36.95 -19.72
C ILE A 38 -0.34 37.24 -19.02
N ARG A 39 -0.40 37.94 -17.89
CA ARG A 39 0.75 38.16 -17.02
C ARG A 39 0.76 37.05 -15.97
N VAL A 40 1.82 36.24 -15.95
CA VAL A 40 2.01 35.18 -14.94
C VAL A 40 3.00 35.71 -13.91
N THR A 41 2.55 35.81 -12.66
CA THR A 41 3.42 36.20 -11.54
C THR A 41 3.73 34.95 -10.72
N LEU A 42 5.00 34.54 -10.70
CA LEU A 42 5.49 33.44 -9.87
C LEU A 42 5.85 34.00 -8.48
N LYS A 43 5.18 33.53 -7.42
CA LYS A 43 5.59 33.81 -6.04
C LYS A 43 6.44 32.64 -5.54
N PHE A 44 7.68 32.93 -5.17
CA PHE A 44 8.60 31.96 -4.55
C PHE A 44 8.27 31.84 -3.06
N GLY A 45 7.94 30.63 -2.59
CA GLY A 45 7.99 30.33 -1.16
C GLY A 45 9.46 30.20 -0.75
N SER A 46 9.95 31.03 0.17
CA SER A 46 11.32 30.92 0.65
C SER A 46 11.47 29.69 1.57
N GLN A 47 12.65 29.06 1.59
CA GLN A 47 13.00 28.06 2.63
C GLN A 47 12.76 28.60 4.04
N GLU A 48 12.82 29.92 4.20
CA GLU A 48 12.55 30.63 5.44
C GLU A 48 11.06 30.64 5.81
N GLY A 49 10.14 30.57 4.85
CA GLY A 49 8.72 30.36 5.08
C GLY A 49 8.38 28.94 5.52
N ILE A 50 9.10 27.94 5.00
CA ILE A 50 8.99 26.54 5.45
C ILE A 50 9.59 26.40 6.86
N ARG A 51 10.79 26.96 7.10
CA ARG A 51 11.39 27.00 8.44
C ARG A 51 10.53 27.79 9.44
N ARG A 52 9.85 28.87 9.01
CA ARG A 52 8.88 29.57 9.86
C ARG A 52 7.68 28.70 10.18
N ARG A 53 7.11 27.97 9.22
CA ARG A 53 6.02 27.04 9.50
C ARG A 53 6.47 25.90 10.42
N ILE A 54 7.68 25.38 10.24
CA ILE A 54 8.28 24.36 11.13
C ILE A 54 8.54 24.96 12.53
N ALA A 55 8.99 26.21 12.63
CA ALA A 55 9.24 26.90 13.90
C ALA A 55 7.94 27.34 14.61
N GLU A 56 6.93 27.76 13.86
CA GLU A 56 5.57 28.01 14.34
C GLU A 56 4.90 26.69 14.78
N MET A 57 5.19 25.57 14.11
CA MET A 57 4.78 24.22 14.54
C MET A 57 5.55 23.73 15.77
N GLY A 58 6.81 24.15 15.95
CA GLY A 58 7.57 23.97 17.20
C GLY A 58 7.03 24.80 18.37
N SER A 59 6.08 25.72 18.10
CA SER A 59 5.35 26.51 19.10
C SER A 59 3.90 26.07 19.32
N LEU A 60 3.38 25.15 18.50
CA LEU A 60 2.21 24.37 18.86
C LEU A 60 2.71 23.38 19.91
N GLY A 61 2.12 23.41 21.12
CA GLY A 61 2.48 22.48 22.18
C GLY A 61 2.28 21.02 21.72
N GLU A 62 2.47 20.08 22.64
CA GLU A 62 2.17 18.65 22.47
C GLU A 62 0.73 18.30 21.98
N GLU A 63 -0.08 19.29 21.58
CA GLU A 63 -1.53 19.23 21.38
C GLU A 63 -2.04 18.86 19.98
N SER A 64 -1.23 18.48 18.99
CA SER A 64 -1.78 17.66 17.91
C SER A 64 -0.74 16.80 17.20
N ASN A 65 -0.55 15.56 17.66
CA ASN A 65 0.00 14.50 16.81
C ASN A 65 -1.06 14.18 15.73
N PRO A 66 -0.88 14.58 14.46
CA PRO A 66 -1.91 14.41 13.44
C PRO A 66 -2.23 12.94 13.17
N LEU A 67 -1.29 12.02 13.42
CA LEU A 67 -1.54 10.59 13.30
C LEU A 67 -2.60 10.08 14.27
N LEU A 68 -2.86 10.79 15.37
CA LEU A 68 -3.82 10.41 16.41
C LEU A 68 -5.11 11.21 16.33
N THR A 69 -5.32 11.95 15.23
CA THR A 69 -6.58 12.66 14.98
C THR A 69 -7.58 11.75 14.27
N PRO A 70 -8.89 11.87 14.58
CA PRO A 70 -9.93 11.15 13.86
C PRO A 70 -9.93 11.44 12.35
N TYR A 71 -10.39 10.48 11.55
CA TYR A 71 -10.52 10.64 10.10
C TYR A 71 -11.76 9.89 9.60
N THR A 72 -12.54 10.54 8.73
CA THR A 72 -13.71 9.93 8.09
C THR A 72 -13.29 9.36 6.74
N MET A 73 -13.31 8.03 6.62
CA MET A 73 -12.95 7.30 5.41
C MET A 73 -14.20 6.63 4.85
N GLY A 74 -14.83 7.22 3.84
CA GLY A 74 -16.12 6.75 3.34
C GLY A 74 -17.15 6.62 4.48
N PRO A 75 -17.74 5.43 4.72
CA PRO A 75 -18.69 5.21 5.81
C PRO A 75 -18.01 4.95 7.18
N PHE A 76 -16.67 4.87 7.24
CA PHE A 76 -15.93 4.49 8.43
C PHE A 76 -15.42 5.71 9.21
N GLN A 77 -15.73 5.77 10.49
CA GLN A 77 -15.20 6.78 11.40
C GLN A 77 -13.97 6.23 12.12
N LEU A 78 -12.78 6.59 11.62
CA LEU A 78 -11.53 6.19 12.25
C LEU A 78 -11.19 7.14 13.41
N SER A 79 -10.62 6.60 14.48
CA SER A 79 -10.19 7.37 15.65
C SER A 79 -8.79 7.96 15.49
N HIS A 80 -8.00 7.38 14.59
CA HIS A 80 -6.62 7.79 14.28
C HIS A 80 -6.26 7.43 12.83
N ARG A 81 -5.10 7.90 12.37
CA ARG A 81 -4.59 7.76 11.01
C ARG A 81 -3.47 6.73 10.86
N VAL A 82 -3.19 5.97 11.92
CA VAL A 82 -2.27 4.81 11.94
C VAL A 82 -3.01 3.57 11.43
N VAL A 83 -2.52 2.93 10.38
CA VAL A 83 -3.12 1.74 9.75
C VAL A 83 -2.19 0.53 9.90
N LEU A 84 -2.74 -0.64 10.22
CA LEU A 84 -1.99 -1.90 10.10
C LEU A 84 -1.88 -2.26 8.61
N ALA A 85 -0.65 -2.25 8.09
CA ALA A 85 -0.39 -2.66 6.71
C ALA A 85 -0.66 -4.17 6.53
N PRO A 86 -0.97 -4.64 5.30
CA PRO A 86 -1.09 -6.04 4.98
C PRO A 86 0.27 -6.75 5.11
N LEU A 87 0.33 -7.80 5.91
CA LEU A 87 1.58 -8.49 6.27
C LEU A 87 1.39 -10.00 6.25
N THR A 88 1.86 -10.69 5.20
CA THR A 88 1.89 -12.16 5.14
C THR A 88 2.70 -12.73 6.29
N ARG A 89 2.17 -13.71 7.04
CA ARG A 89 2.88 -14.29 8.19
C ARG A 89 3.13 -15.80 8.10
N LEU A 90 2.56 -16.52 7.13
CA LEU A 90 2.72 -17.98 6.96
C LEU A 90 2.22 -18.82 8.16
N ARG A 91 1.11 -18.39 8.79
CA ARG A 91 0.51 -19.01 10.00
C ARG A 91 -0.87 -19.64 9.74
N SER A 92 -1.31 -19.74 8.49
CA SER A 92 -2.61 -20.28 8.09
C SER A 92 -2.46 -21.69 7.53
N TYR A 93 -2.43 -22.69 8.42
CA TYR A 93 -2.10 -24.07 8.07
C TYR A 93 -3.03 -24.65 6.99
N GLY A 94 -2.43 -25.17 5.92
CA GLY A 94 -3.18 -25.78 4.83
C GLY A 94 -4.20 -24.85 4.18
N THR A 95 -3.94 -23.53 4.17
CA THR A 95 -4.81 -22.43 3.68
C THR A 95 -5.90 -21.93 4.62
N ILE A 96 -6.03 -22.53 5.80
CA ILE A 96 -7.05 -22.18 6.79
C ILE A 96 -6.46 -21.20 7.81
N PRO A 97 -7.01 -19.99 7.96
CA PRO A 97 -6.59 -19.09 9.03
C PRO A 97 -6.92 -19.71 10.40
N GLN A 98 -6.04 -19.48 11.38
CA GLN A 98 -6.04 -20.22 12.63
C GLN A 98 -6.45 -19.33 13.82
N PRO A 99 -6.86 -19.91 14.98
CA PRO A 99 -7.27 -19.14 16.15
C PRO A 99 -6.23 -18.12 16.66
N HIS A 100 -4.92 -18.40 16.52
CA HIS A 100 -3.87 -17.44 16.89
C HIS A 100 -3.91 -16.15 16.07
N ALA A 101 -4.49 -16.16 14.86
CA ALA A 101 -4.69 -14.94 14.09
C ALA A 101 -5.71 -14.00 14.76
N ALA A 102 -6.73 -14.53 15.44
CA ALA A 102 -7.68 -13.73 16.22
C ALA A 102 -6.95 -12.97 17.34
N VAL A 103 -6.02 -13.63 18.04
CA VAL A 103 -5.16 -13.00 19.05
C VAL A 103 -4.27 -11.93 18.41
N TYR A 104 -3.61 -12.24 17.29
CA TYR A 104 -2.71 -11.34 16.59
C TYR A 104 -3.38 -10.04 16.14
N TYR A 105 -4.51 -10.13 15.45
CA TYR A 105 -5.23 -8.94 14.98
C TYR A 105 -5.88 -8.20 16.16
N SER A 106 -6.46 -8.91 17.13
CA SER A 106 -7.03 -8.30 18.33
C SER A 106 -5.99 -7.50 19.11
N GLN A 107 -4.77 -8.02 19.31
CA GLN A 107 -3.68 -7.30 19.98
C GLN A 107 -3.35 -5.96 19.32
N ARG A 108 -3.53 -5.87 18.00
CA ARG A 108 -3.23 -4.67 17.16
C ARG A 108 -4.44 -3.77 16.96
N THR A 109 -5.57 -4.12 17.55
CA THR A 109 -6.82 -3.38 17.37
C THR A 109 -7.05 -2.39 18.50
N THR A 110 -7.33 -1.16 18.11
CA THR A 110 -7.86 -0.08 18.93
C THR A 110 -9.26 0.32 18.43
N PRO A 111 -10.13 0.89 19.28
CA PRO A 111 -11.41 1.40 18.84
C PRO A 111 -11.23 2.43 17.71
N GLY A 112 -11.89 2.22 16.57
CA GLY A 112 -11.74 3.06 15.37
C GLY A 112 -10.41 2.92 14.63
N GLY A 113 -9.61 1.89 14.91
CA GLY A 113 -8.39 1.60 14.16
C GLY A 113 -8.66 0.83 12.88
N LEU A 114 -7.97 1.17 11.78
CA LEU A 114 -8.05 0.44 10.50
C LEU A 114 -6.96 -0.63 10.42
N LEU A 115 -7.38 -1.87 10.18
CA LEU A 115 -6.51 -3.00 9.92
C LEU A 115 -6.74 -3.54 8.51
N ILE A 116 -5.66 -3.92 7.84
CA ILE A 116 -5.71 -4.65 6.57
C ILE A 116 -5.08 -6.03 6.84
N SER A 117 -5.80 -7.10 6.50
CA SER A 117 -5.34 -8.47 6.71
C SER A 117 -4.06 -8.74 5.94
N GLU A 118 -3.39 -9.84 6.29
CA GLU A 118 -2.43 -10.45 5.40
C GLU A 118 -3.03 -10.76 4.02
N GLY A 119 -2.16 -10.83 3.00
CA GLY A 119 -2.58 -11.21 1.65
C GLY A 119 -3.30 -12.55 1.69
N THR A 120 -4.53 -12.59 1.18
CA THR A 120 -5.44 -13.72 1.29
C THR A 120 -5.82 -14.21 -0.10
N CYS A 121 -5.51 -15.48 -0.37
CA CYS A 121 -5.62 -16.11 -1.67
C CYS A 121 -7.10 -16.30 -2.09
N ILE A 122 -7.40 -16.04 -3.37
CA ILE A 122 -8.76 -15.94 -3.90
C ILE A 122 -9.23 -17.17 -4.70
N SER A 123 -8.32 -18.10 -4.98
CA SER A 123 -8.58 -19.34 -5.73
C SER A 123 -7.50 -20.38 -5.49
N ASP A 124 -7.72 -21.64 -5.90
CA ASP A 124 -6.71 -22.70 -5.75
C ASP A 124 -5.40 -22.41 -6.54
N ASP A 125 -5.45 -21.68 -7.66
CA ASP A 125 -4.28 -21.31 -8.48
C ASP A 125 -3.62 -19.98 -8.05
N SER A 126 -4.17 -19.29 -7.05
CA SER A 126 -3.67 -17.99 -6.60
C SER A 126 -2.44 -18.06 -5.69
N PHE A 127 -2.10 -19.25 -5.15
CA PHE A 127 -1.04 -19.47 -4.16
C PHE A 127 0.38 -19.48 -4.76
N GLY A 128 1.38 -19.20 -3.92
CA GLY A 128 2.81 -19.30 -4.29
C GLY A 128 3.78 -19.27 -3.10
N CYS A 129 3.28 -19.40 -1.87
CA CYS A 129 4.06 -19.58 -0.65
C CYS A 129 3.21 -20.33 0.40
N PRO A 130 3.82 -20.96 1.42
CA PRO A 130 3.13 -21.89 2.29
C PRO A 130 2.33 -21.17 3.38
N ASN A 131 1.28 -21.82 3.88
CA ASN A 131 0.54 -21.38 5.06
C ASN A 131 -0.01 -19.95 4.99
N VAL A 132 -0.43 -19.53 3.79
CA VAL A 132 -1.17 -18.28 3.54
C VAL A 132 -2.67 -18.58 3.56
N PRO A 133 -3.52 -17.71 4.12
CA PRO A 133 -4.96 -17.98 4.17
C PRO A 133 -5.64 -17.85 2.80
N GLY A 134 -6.73 -18.58 2.61
CA GLY A 134 -7.68 -18.37 1.50
C GLY A 134 -8.94 -17.60 1.91
N ILE A 135 -9.73 -17.14 0.92
CA ILE A 135 -11.07 -16.54 1.11
C ILE A 135 -11.99 -16.78 -0.10
N TYR A 136 -12.27 -18.05 -0.39
CA TYR A 136 -13.10 -18.45 -1.55
C TYR A 136 -13.85 -19.77 -1.38
N LYS A 137 -13.54 -20.52 -0.33
CA LYS A 137 -14.23 -21.76 0.05
C LYS A 137 -15.03 -21.52 1.33
N PRO A 138 -16.12 -22.26 1.57
CA PRO A 138 -16.90 -22.13 2.79
C PRO A 138 -16.07 -22.26 4.08
N GLU A 139 -15.13 -23.20 4.11
CA GLU A 139 -14.23 -23.40 5.25
C GLU A 139 -13.29 -22.21 5.51
N HIS A 140 -12.91 -21.47 4.46
CA HIS A 140 -12.16 -20.22 4.62
C HIS A 140 -13.02 -19.16 5.31
N VAL A 141 -14.27 -19.00 4.85
CA VAL A 141 -15.22 -18.02 5.38
C VAL A 141 -15.49 -18.30 6.86
N GLU A 142 -15.79 -19.54 7.23
CA GLU A 142 -16.06 -19.92 8.62
C GLU A 142 -14.83 -19.72 9.53
N ALA A 143 -13.62 -19.98 9.03
CA ALA A 143 -12.40 -19.80 9.80
C ALA A 143 -12.06 -18.31 10.03
N TRP A 144 -12.41 -17.42 9.10
CA TRP A 144 -12.21 -15.98 9.24
C TRP A 144 -13.19 -15.31 10.20
N LYS A 145 -14.45 -15.77 10.29
CA LYS A 145 -15.47 -15.17 11.17
C LYS A 145 -15.01 -14.89 12.61
N PRO A 146 -14.45 -15.84 13.37
CA PRO A 146 -14.00 -15.55 14.74
C PRO A 146 -12.84 -14.56 14.80
N ILE A 147 -12.00 -14.49 13.76
CA ILE A 147 -10.87 -13.56 13.68
C ILE A 147 -11.38 -12.13 13.44
N VAL A 148 -12.33 -11.98 12.50
CA VAL A 148 -12.99 -10.71 12.24
C VAL A 148 -13.75 -10.23 13.47
N GLN A 149 -14.50 -11.13 14.12
CA GLN A 149 -15.21 -10.83 15.36
C GLN A 149 -14.27 -10.32 16.45
N ALA A 150 -13.08 -10.92 16.61
CA ALA A 150 -12.11 -10.47 17.61
C ALA A 150 -11.55 -9.06 17.37
N VAL A 151 -11.58 -8.57 16.12
CA VAL A 151 -11.27 -7.17 15.77
C VAL A 151 -12.48 -6.27 16.06
N HIS A 152 -13.68 -6.70 15.68
CA HIS A 152 -14.92 -5.95 15.95
C HIS A 152 -15.24 -5.81 17.43
N ASP A 153 -14.94 -6.81 18.26
CA ASP A 153 -15.10 -6.77 19.72
C ASP A 153 -14.25 -5.66 20.37
N LYS A 154 -13.18 -5.22 19.69
CA LYS A 154 -12.34 -4.09 20.09
C LYS A 154 -12.70 -2.78 19.36
N GLY A 155 -13.74 -2.80 18.54
CA GLY A 155 -14.21 -1.65 17.76
C GLY A 155 -13.32 -1.29 16.57
N GLY A 156 -12.50 -2.22 16.07
CA GLY A 156 -11.67 -2.00 14.88
C GLY A 156 -12.46 -2.11 13.57
N VAL A 157 -11.90 -1.55 12.51
CA VAL A 157 -12.34 -1.71 11.12
C VAL A 157 -11.36 -2.65 10.43
N PHE A 158 -11.85 -3.70 9.77
CA PHE A 158 -11.00 -4.75 9.21
C PHE A 158 -11.27 -5.04 7.74
N PHE A 159 -10.24 -4.89 6.91
CA PHE A 159 -10.30 -5.12 5.47
C PHE A 159 -9.54 -6.39 5.09
N CYS A 160 -10.12 -7.21 4.22
CA CYS A 160 -9.46 -8.41 3.68
C CYS A 160 -8.65 -8.04 2.43
N GLN A 161 -7.34 -8.31 2.42
CA GLN A 161 -6.53 -8.10 1.21
C GLN A 161 -6.67 -9.29 0.24
N LEU A 162 -7.27 -9.07 -0.92
CA LEU A 162 -7.48 -10.07 -1.98
C LEU A 162 -6.22 -10.24 -2.82
N TRP A 163 -5.72 -11.47 -2.91
CA TRP A 163 -4.38 -11.74 -3.43
C TRP A 163 -4.35 -12.87 -4.47
N HIS A 164 -3.62 -12.62 -5.56
CA HIS A 164 -3.25 -13.64 -6.54
C HIS A 164 -1.80 -13.46 -6.95
N LEU A 165 -0.94 -14.45 -6.64
CA LEU A 165 0.51 -14.29 -6.78
C LEU A 165 0.97 -14.26 -8.25
N GLY A 166 0.23 -14.89 -9.16
CA GLY A 166 0.57 -14.95 -10.58
C GLY A 166 1.89 -15.70 -10.77
N ARG A 167 2.84 -15.15 -11.56
CA ARG A 167 4.15 -15.82 -11.76
C ARG A 167 5.07 -15.87 -10.54
N ALA A 168 4.75 -15.19 -9.44
CA ALA A 168 5.48 -15.30 -8.17
C ALA A 168 5.07 -16.59 -7.42
N SER A 169 5.11 -17.73 -8.11
CA SER A 169 4.62 -19.02 -7.64
C SER A 169 5.45 -20.17 -8.23
N HIS A 170 5.09 -21.40 -7.86
CA HIS A 170 5.74 -22.64 -8.28
C HIS A 170 4.67 -23.70 -8.58
N ASN A 171 4.95 -24.63 -9.49
CA ASN A 171 4.03 -25.71 -9.86
C ASN A 171 3.55 -26.53 -8.64
N GLU A 172 4.35 -26.66 -7.59
CA GLU A 172 3.96 -27.37 -6.35
C GLU A 172 2.75 -26.73 -5.63
N TYR A 173 2.45 -25.45 -5.88
CA TYR A 173 1.27 -24.78 -5.35
C TYR A 173 0.05 -24.86 -6.27
N GLN A 174 0.24 -25.24 -7.52
CA GLN A 174 -0.78 -25.12 -8.55
C GLN A 174 -1.61 -26.39 -8.66
N PRO A 175 -2.91 -26.29 -8.95
CA PRO A 175 -3.76 -27.45 -9.22
C PRO A 175 -3.13 -28.36 -10.27
N ASN A 176 -3.07 -29.67 -9.98
CA ASN A 176 -2.46 -30.68 -10.85
C ASN A 176 -0.99 -30.39 -11.24
N LYS A 177 -0.27 -29.62 -10.42
CA LYS A 177 1.08 -29.13 -10.71
C LYS A 177 1.21 -28.39 -12.04
N ALA A 178 0.13 -27.71 -12.45
CA ALA A 178 0.13 -26.87 -13.65
C ALA A 178 1.13 -25.70 -13.51
N PRO A 179 1.56 -25.09 -14.63
CA PRO A 179 2.29 -23.83 -14.59
C PRO A 179 1.45 -22.73 -13.93
N PRO A 180 2.02 -21.88 -13.05
CA PRO A 180 1.36 -20.67 -12.58
C PRO A 180 0.95 -19.76 -13.74
N VAL A 181 -0.01 -18.86 -13.52
CA VAL A 181 -0.51 -17.96 -14.57
C VAL A 181 0.07 -16.54 -14.48
N SER A 182 0.14 -15.83 -15.60
CA SER A 182 0.64 -14.45 -15.68
C SER A 182 0.18 -13.76 -16.97
N SER A 183 0.56 -12.49 -17.14
CA SER A 183 0.54 -11.77 -18.43
C SER A 183 1.55 -12.30 -19.46
N THR A 184 2.53 -13.11 -19.05
CA THR A 184 3.68 -13.55 -19.85
C THR A 184 3.99 -15.03 -19.58
N ASN A 185 4.81 -15.65 -20.43
CA ASN A 185 5.40 -16.97 -20.22
C ASN A 185 6.83 -16.93 -19.67
N LYS A 186 7.30 -15.76 -19.22
CA LYS A 186 8.66 -15.57 -18.70
C LYS A 186 8.70 -15.70 -17.18
N ARG A 187 9.50 -16.66 -16.68
CA ARG A 187 9.79 -16.83 -15.25
C ARG A 187 10.47 -15.59 -14.65
N ILE A 188 10.31 -15.40 -13.35
CA ILE A 188 11.07 -14.44 -12.54
C ILE A 188 12.56 -14.82 -12.60
N ARG A 189 13.43 -13.85 -12.89
CA ARG A 189 14.87 -14.10 -13.13
C ARG A 189 15.80 -13.64 -12.02
N VAL A 190 15.31 -12.88 -11.05
CA VAL A 190 16.11 -12.34 -9.94
C VAL A 190 16.54 -13.46 -8.98
N GLU A 191 17.55 -13.18 -8.15
CA GLU A 191 18.09 -14.12 -7.15
C GLU A 191 17.06 -14.61 -6.11
N ASN A 192 15.91 -13.93 -5.99
CA ASN A 192 14.84 -14.36 -5.09
C ASN A 192 14.37 -15.76 -5.45
N LYS A 193 14.27 -16.61 -4.43
CA LYS A 193 13.78 -17.98 -4.55
C LYS A 193 12.33 -18.06 -4.07
N CYS A 194 11.56 -18.95 -4.67
CA CYS A 194 10.25 -19.35 -4.19
C CYS A 194 10.43 -20.24 -2.96
N LEU A 195 9.71 -19.93 -1.88
CA LEU A 195 9.61 -20.79 -0.71
C LEU A 195 8.58 -21.89 -1.02
N LEU A 196 8.99 -23.16 -1.03
CA LEU A 196 8.14 -24.31 -1.30
C LEU A 196 7.33 -24.76 -0.07
N PRO A 197 6.32 -25.64 -0.24
CA PRO A 197 5.49 -26.11 0.87
C PRO A 197 6.27 -26.73 2.04
N ASP A 198 7.42 -27.32 1.76
CA ASP A 198 8.33 -27.93 2.73
C ASP A 198 9.36 -26.94 3.31
N TYR A 199 9.18 -25.63 3.05
CA TYR A 199 10.09 -24.54 3.42
C TYR A 199 11.47 -24.57 2.74
N SER A 200 11.69 -25.44 1.76
CA SER A 200 12.88 -25.36 0.91
C SER A 200 12.78 -24.21 -0.09
N LEU A 201 13.92 -23.76 -0.59
CA LEU A 201 13.98 -22.67 -1.58
C LEU A 201 14.22 -23.23 -2.98
N SER A 202 13.35 -22.89 -3.93
CA SER A 202 13.44 -23.28 -5.34
C SER A 202 13.40 -22.07 -6.26
N GLU A 203 13.76 -22.23 -7.53
CA GLU A 203 13.48 -21.23 -8.55
C GLU A 203 11.96 -21.08 -8.74
N PHE A 204 11.49 -19.90 -9.13
CA PHE A 204 10.11 -19.74 -9.59
C PHE A 204 9.88 -20.54 -10.89
N SER A 205 8.70 -21.15 -11.01
CA SER A 205 8.37 -21.91 -12.21
C SER A 205 8.10 -20.99 -13.41
N VAL A 206 8.25 -21.55 -14.62
CA VAL A 206 7.85 -20.85 -15.85
C VAL A 206 6.33 -20.71 -15.86
N PRO A 207 5.77 -19.50 -15.91
CA PRO A 207 4.33 -19.31 -15.94
C PRO A 207 3.76 -19.59 -17.34
N ARG A 208 2.44 -19.77 -17.41
CA ARG A 208 1.66 -19.72 -18.63
C ARG A 208 1.02 -18.33 -18.76
N ALA A 209 1.12 -17.74 -19.95
CA ALA A 209 0.37 -16.52 -20.25
C ALA A 209 -1.13 -16.86 -20.32
N LEU A 210 -1.96 -16.11 -19.61
CA LEU A 210 -3.42 -16.21 -19.73
C LEU A 210 -3.86 -15.92 -21.16
N THR A 211 -4.84 -16.61 -21.68
CA THR A 211 -5.51 -16.22 -22.93
C THR A 211 -6.41 -15.01 -22.70
N THR A 212 -6.78 -14.30 -23.75
CA THR A 212 -7.70 -13.14 -23.65
C THR A 212 -9.04 -13.55 -23.05
N GLU A 213 -9.48 -14.76 -23.37
CA GLU A 213 -10.77 -15.34 -23.01
C GLU A 213 -10.81 -15.84 -21.57
N GLU A 214 -9.66 -16.11 -20.96
CA GLU A 214 -9.55 -16.51 -19.55
C GLU A 214 -9.66 -15.33 -18.57
N ILE A 215 -9.24 -14.12 -18.97
CA ILE A 215 -9.15 -12.97 -18.07
C ILE A 215 -10.49 -12.60 -17.42
N PRO A 216 -11.65 -12.62 -18.13
CA PRO A 216 -12.96 -12.42 -17.49
C PRO A 216 -13.27 -13.40 -16.35
N ASN A 217 -12.80 -14.65 -16.41
CA ASN A 217 -13.00 -15.60 -15.31
C ASN A 217 -12.19 -15.19 -14.07
N TYR A 218 -10.99 -14.63 -14.24
CA TYR A 218 -10.22 -14.11 -13.12
C TYR A 218 -10.88 -12.88 -12.48
N VAL A 219 -11.55 -12.03 -13.27
CA VAL A 219 -12.38 -10.94 -12.73
C VAL A 219 -13.47 -11.50 -11.81
N GLU A 220 -14.16 -12.56 -12.23
CA GLU A 220 -15.20 -13.22 -11.42
C GLU A 220 -14.63 -13.93 -10.18
N ILE A 221 -13.39 -14.44 -10.23
CA ILE A 221 -12.70 -14.97 -9.05
C ILE A 221 -12.50 -13.87 -7.98
N TYR A 222 -12.05 -12.67 -8.38
CA TYR A 222 -11.94 -11.54 -7.46
C TYR A 222 -13.31 -11.12 -6.90
N ARG A 223 -14.35 -11.07 -7.76
CA ARG A 223 -15.73 -10.78 -7.36
C ARG A 223 -16.23 -11.76 -6.29
N HIS A 224 -16.05 -13.06 -6.53
CA HIS A 224 -16.45 -14.12 -5.61
C HIS A 224 -15.70 -14.01 -4.27
N ALA A 225 -14.39 -13.82 -4.30
CA ALA A 225 -13.60 -13.67 -3.08
C ALA A 225 -14.01 -12.44 -2.25
N ALA A 226 -14.39 -11.34 -2.90
CA ALA A 226 -14.92 -10.16 -2.23
C ALA A 226 -16.25 -10.45 -1.51
N ARG A 227 -17.15 -11.19 -2.16
CA ARG A 227 -18.40 -11.68 -1.54
C ARG A 227 -18.11 -12.54 -0.32
N CYS A 228 -17.21 -13.52 -0.44
CA CYS A 228 -16.80 -14.39 0.67
C CYS A 228 -16.18 -13.60 1.83
N ALA A 229 -15.37 -12.57 1.55
CA ALA A 229 -14.82 -11.70 2.59
C ALA A 229 -15.94 -10.97 3.36
N ARG A 230 -16.97 -10.49 2.67
CA ARG A 230 -18.14 -9.88 3.32
C ARG A 230 -18.95 -10.89 4.14
N GLU A 231 -19.12 -12.11 3.65
CA GLU A 231 -19.77 -13.21 4.37
C GLU A 231 -19.00 -13.62 5.64
N ALA A 232 -17.66 -13.49 5.62
CA ALA A 232 -16.81 -13.70 6.79
C ALA A 232 -16.87 -12.53 7.80
N GLY A 233 -17.51 -11.42 7.42
CA GLY A 233 -17.76 -10.26 8.27
C GLY A 233 -16.81 -9.08 8.04
N PHE A 234 -15.81 -9.18 7.16
CA PHE A 234 -14.88 -8.05 6.91
C PHE A 234 -15.63 -6.79 6.49
N ASP A 235 -15.18 -5.63 6.95
CA ASP A 235 -15.79 -4.32 6.67
C ASP A 235 -15.71 -3.90 5.19
N GLY A 236 -14.68 -4.40 4.52
CA GLY A 236 -14.41 -4.20 3.11
C GLY A 236 -13.24 -5.06 2.63
N VAL A 237 -12.76 -4.79 1.42
CA VAL A 237 -11.63 -5.50 0.84
C VAL A 237 -10.58 -4.54 0.29
N GLU A 238 -9.33 -4.95 0.32
CA GLU A 238 -8.25 -4.30 -0.42
C GLU A 238 -7.83 -5.19 -1.60
N ILE A 239 -7.95 -4.69 -2.83
CA ILE A 239 -7.44 -5.40 -4.01
C ILE A 239 -5.90 -5.26 -4.04
N HIS A 240 -5.17 -6.38 -4.04
CA HIS A 240 -3.72 -6.33 -4.12
C HIS A 240 -3.24 -6.20 -5.57
N ALA A 241 -2.91 -4.97 -5.99
CA ALA A 241 -2.36 -4.64 -7.31
C ALA A 241 -0.93 -4.08 -7.23
N ALA A 242 -0.11 -4.69 -6.37
CA ALA A 242 1.22 -4.23 -5.98
C ALA A 242 2.20 -5.41 -5.82
N ASN A 243 3.45 -5.13 -5.49
CA ASN A 243 4.53 -6.06 -5.13
C ASN A 243 4.76 -7.20 -6.16
N GLY A 244 4.53 -6.90 -7.42
CA GLY A 244 4.81 -7.75 -8.56
C GLY A 244 3.91 -8.97 -8.67
N TYR A 245 2.72 -8.93 -8.07
CA TYR A 245 1.70 -9.99 -8.18
C TYR A 245 0.82 -9.83 -9.43
N LEU A 246 -0.17 -10.69 -9.62
CA LEU A 246 -0.85 -10.89 -10.92
C LEU A 246 -1.29 -9.59 -11.58
N LEU A 247 -2.02 -8.72 -10.89
CA LEU A 247 -2.50 -7.45 -11.47
C LEU A 247 -1.33 -6.52 -11.86
N GLU A 248 -0.28 -6.44 -11.04
CA GLU A 248 0.88 -5.60 -11.36
C GLU A 248 1.73 -6.18 -12.50
N GLN A 249 1.74 -7.51 -12.67
CA GLN A 249 2.35 -8.18 -13.82
C GLN A 249 1.67 -7.79 -15.15
N PHE A 250 0.39 -7.43 -15.14
CA PHE A 250 -0.30 -6.85 -16.31
C PHE A 250 0.00 -5.36 -16.48
N MET A 251 0.08 -4.59 -15.39
CA MET A 251 0.24 -3.14 -15.47
C MET A 251 1.63 -2.66 -15.94
N LYS A 252 2.69 -3.45 -15.72
CA LYS A 252 4.09 -3.05 -15.95
C LYS A 252 4.68 -3.64 -17.24
N ASP A 253 5.15 -2.78 -18.16
CA ASP A 253 5.55 -3.18 -19.52
C ASP A 253 6.75 -4.12 -19.66
N LYS A 254 7.65 -4.19 -18.68
CA LYS A 254 8.80 -5.10 -18.80
C LYS A 254 8.42 -6.55 -18.51
N VAL A 255 7.19 -6.79 -18.04
CA VAL A 255 6.65 -8.12 -17.77
C VAL A 255 5.52 -8.46 -18.72
N ASN A 256 4.51 -7.61 -18.83
CA ASN A 256 3.42 -7.83 -19.77
C ASN A 256 3.98 -7.77 -21.20
N ASP A 257 3.98 -8.86 -21.95
CA ASP A 257 4.42 -8.91 -23.34
C ASP A 257 3.29 -9.26 -24.31
N ARG A 258 2.04 -9.04 -23.87
CA ARG A 258 0.85 -9.30 -24.67
C ARG A 258 0.67 -8.28 -25.78
N THR A 259 -0.03 -8.70 -26.82
CA THR A 259 -0.38 -7.92 -28.01
C THR A 259 -1.89 -7.79 -28.22
N ASP A 260 -2.70 -8.27 -27.26
CA ASP A 260 -4.16 -8.18 -27.25
C ASP A 260 -4.66 -6.92 -26.53
N LYS A 261 -5.96 -6.87 -26.19
CA LYS A 261 -6.59 -5.73 -25.49
C LYS A 261 -6.10 -5.51 -24.05
N TYR A 262 -5.29 -6.43 -23.51
CA TYR A 262 -4.68 -6.34 -22.18
C TYR A 262 -3.16 -6.11 -22.25
N GLY A 263 -2.63 -5.80 -23.44
CA GLY A 263 -1.20 -5.71 -23.69
C GLY A 263 -0.57 -4.33 -23.58
N ASN A 264 0.66 -4.23 -24.09
CA ASN A 264 1.56 -3.09 -23.88
C ASN A 264 1.33 -1.88 -24.80
N GLN A 265 0.29 -1.88 -25.63
CA GLN A 265 0.08 -0.82 -26.63
C GLN A 265 -0.27 0.53 -25.99
N SER A 266 -0.83 0.51 -24.78
CA SER A 266 -1.19 1.71 -24.02
C SER A 266 -1.30 1.42 -22.53
N LEU A 267 -1.24 2.47 -21.70
CA LEU A 267 -1.54 2.36 -20.26
C LEU A 267 -2.96 1.84 -20.01
N GLU A 268 -3.92 2.25 -20.85
CA GLU A 268 -5.30 1.76 -20.78
C GLU A 268 -5.36 0.24 -20.93
N ASN A 269 -4.68 -0.33 -21.93
CA ASN A 269 -4.68 -1.77 -22.13
C ASN A 269 -4.01 -2.51 -20.97
N ARG A 270 -2.85 -2.06 -20.51
CA ARG A 270 -2.13 -2.69 -19.38
C ARG A 270 -2.91 -2.63 -18.08
N CYS A 271 -3.65 -1.55 -17.84
CA CYS A 271 -4.45 -1.38 -16.63
C CYS A 271 -5.88 -1.93 -16.75
N ARG A 272 -6.30 -2.36 -17.95
CA ARG A 272 -7.67 -2.80 -18.24
C ARG A 272 -8.12 -3.91 -17.30
N PHE A 273 -7.30 -4.95 -17.12
CA PHE A 273 -7.63 -6.06 -16.23
C PHE A 273 -7.81 -5.59 -14.78
N THR A 274 -6.91 -4.73 -14.29
CA THR A 274 -7.03 -4.15 -12.94
C THR A 274 -8.34 -3.35 -12.79
N PHE A 275 -8.71 -2.53 -13.77
CA PHE A 275 -9.97 -1.78 -13.71
C PHE A 275 -11.20 -2.68 -13.78
N GLU A 276 -11.21 -3.71 -14.65
CA GLU A 276 -12.29 -4.70 -14.71
C GLU A 276 -12.48 -5.41 -13.35
N VAL A 277 -11.39 -5.71 -12.63
CA VAL A 277 -11.45 -6.26 -11.27
C VAL A 277 -12.03 -5.27 -10.27
N ILE A 278 -11.60 -3.99 -10.30
CA ILE A 278 -12.13 -2.98 -9.38
C ILE A 278 -13.62 -2.77 -9.61
N ASP A 279 -14.04 -2.63 -10.87
CA ASP A 279 -15.44 -2.43 -11.24
C ASP A 279 -16.30 -3.61 -10.75
N ALA A 280 -15.86 -4.84 -11.01
CA ALA A 280 -16.59 -6.03 -10.57
C ALA A 280 -16.70 -6.16 -9.04
N VAL A 281 -15.60 -5.90 -8.32
CA VAL A 281 -15.61 -5.96 -6.84
C VAL A 281 -16.45 -4.82 -6.26
N ALA A 282 -16.38 -3.62 -6.83
CA ALA A 282 -17.18 -2.47 -6.40
C ALA A 282 -18.68 -2.66 -6.66
N GLU A 283 -19.07 -3.28 -7.77
CA GLU A 283 -20.46 -3.68 -8.04
C GLU A 283 -20.97 -4.72 -7.04
N GLU A 284 -20.10 -5.63 -6.60
CA GLU A 284 -20.48 -6.74 -5.72
C GLU A 284 -20.70 -6.30 -4.27
N ILE A 285 -19.78 -5.52 -3.71
CA ILE A 285 -19.78 -5.19 -2.27
C ILE A 285 -20.00 -3.70 -1.97
N GLY A 286 -20.11 -2.86 -3.00
CA GLY A 286 -20.15 -1.41 -2.89
C GLY A 286 -18.77 -0.77 -2.92
N ALA A 287 -18.58 0.23 -3.80
CA ALA A 287 -17.29 0.93 -3.98
C ALA A 287 -16.73 1.55 -2.68
N ASP A 288 -17.61 1.98 -1.78
CA ASP A 288 -17.28 2.58 -0.48
C ASP A 288 -16.75 1.55 0.55
N ARG A 289 -16.56 0.30 0.12
CA ARG A 289 -15.93 -0.80 0.86
C ARG A 289 -14.78 -1.44 0.09
N VAL A 290 -14.35 -0.84 -1.01
CA VAL A 290 -13.25 -1.34 -1.85
C VAL A 290 -12.08 -0.37 -1.78
N GLY A 291 -10.95 -0.86 -1.26
CA GLY A 291 -9.65 -0.22 -1.40
C GLY A 291 -8.79 -0.95 -2.44
N ILE A 292 -7.73 -0.30 -2.90
CA ILE A 292 -6.74 -0.93 -3.79
C ILE A 292 -5.33 -0.48 -3.45
N ARG A 293 -4.38 -1.41 -3.55
CA ARG A 293 -2.96 -1.17 -3.26
C ARG A 293 -2.08 -1.20 -4.51
N PHE A 294 -1.21 -0.20 -4.66
CA PHE A 294 -0.25 -0.06 -5.77
C PHE A 294 1.19 0.13 -5.30
N SER A 295 2.16 -0.22 -6.15
CA SER A 295 3.59 -0.02 -5.91
C SER A 295 4.35 0.37 -7.19
N PRO A 296 4.02 1.51 -7.82
CA PRO A 296 4.52 1.83 -9.16
C PRO A 296 6.05 1.75 -9.29
N PHE A 297 6.76 2.19 -8.25
CA PHE A 297 8.22 2.27 -8.21
C PHE A 297 8.94 0.97 -7.81
N THR A 298 8.25 -0.01 -7.24
CA THR A 298 8.91 -1.24 -6.80
C THR A 298 9.31 -2.10 -7.99
N THR A 299 10.42 -2.81 -7.87
CA THR A 299 10.87 -3.82 -8.83
C THR A 299 10.85 -5.24 -8.24
N TYR A 300 10.16 -5.39 -7.10
CA TYR A 300 10.01 -6.67 -6.41
C TYR A 300 9.36 -7.71 -7.32
N ASN A 301 9.71 -8.99 -7.16
CA ASN A 301 9.30 -10.10 -8.04
C ASN A 301 9.62 -9.90 -9.52
N ASP A 302 10.71 -9.17 -9.82
CA ASP A 302 11.21 -8.92 -11.18
C ASP A 302 10.18 -8.19 -12.07
N VAL A 303 9.33 -7.34 -11.46
CA VAL A 303 8.29 -6.60 -12.18
C VAL A 303 8.66 -5.13 -12.32
N HIS A 304 9.05 -4.74 -13.54
CA HIS A 304 9.56 -3.40 -13.85
C HIS A 304 8.67 -2.68 -14.87
N THR A 305 8.63 -1.35 -14.80
CA THR A 305 7.96 -0.48 -15.78
C THR A 305 8.94 0.54 -16.31
N SER A 306 8.80 0.92 -17.58
CA SER A 306 9.63 1.97 -18.19
C SER A 306 9.38 3.35 -17.58
N ASP A 307 8.17 3.62 -17.11
CA ASP A 307 7.78 4.89 -16.50
C ASP A 307 6.87 4.63 -15.28
N PRO A 308 7.43 4.55 -14.06
CA PRO A 308 6.64 4.33 -12.85
C PRO A 308 5.83 5.57 -12.44
N GLY A 309 6.31 6.78 -12.79
CA GLY A 309 5.63 8.03 -12.48
C GLY A 309 4.34 8.18 -13.27
N GLU A 310 4.40 8.00 -14.59
CA GLU A 310 3.22 8.11 -15.44
C GLU A 310 2.22 6.98 -15.16
N LEU A 311 2.68 5.75 -14.87
CA LEU A 311 1.79 4.67 -14.45
C LEU A 311 1.02 5.03 -13.17
N GLY A 312 1.73 5.53 -12.15
CA GLY A 312 1.09 5.92 -10.89
C GLY A 312 0.09 7.06 -11.04
N LEU A 313 0.42 8.09 -11.83
CA LEU A 313 -0.47 9.21 -12.15
C LEU A 313 -1.69 8.78 -12.95
N TYR A 314 -1.51 7.91 -13.94
CA TYR A 314 -2.60 7.38 -14.76
C TYR A 314 -3.62 6.64 -13.88
N LEU A 315 -3.15 5.75 -13.00
CA LEU A 315 -4.02 5.02 -12.06
C LEU A 315 -4.81 5.98 -11.16
N ALA A 316 -4.14 6.94 -10.52
CA ALA A 316 -4.79 7.93 -9.65
C ALA A 316 -5.89 8.73 -10.39
N ARG A 317 -5.59 9.22 -11.60
CA ARG A 317 -6.53 10.02 -12.40
C ARG A 317 -7.72 9.21 -12.91
N GLU A 318 -7.49 7.97 -13.34
CA GLU A 318 -8.56 7.12 -13.86
C GLU A 318 -9.49 6.62 -12.77
N LEU A 319 -8.98 6.33 -11.58
CA LEU A 319 -9.83 5.92 -10.45
C LEU A 319 -10.82 7.01 -10.04
N ASN A 320 -10.42 8.28 -10.06
CA ASN A 320 -11.36 9.40 -9.83
C ASN A 320 -12.53 9.40 -10.82
N LYS A 321 -12.30 8.99 -12.07
CA LYS A 321 -13.32 9.00 -13.13
C LYS A 321 -14.21 7.76 -13.07
N ARG A 322 -13.60 6.59 -12.86
CA ARG A 322 -14.26 5.28 -12.96
C ARG A 322 -15.02 4.92 -11.69
N VAL A 323 -14.39 5.11 -10.53
CA VAL A 323 -14.91 4.65 -9.25
C VAL A 323 -14.73 5.77 -8.20
N PRO A 324 -15.45 6.91 -8.33
CA PRO A 324 -15.27 8.08 -7.47
C PRO A 324 -15.58 7.83 -5.99
N LYS A 325 -16.26 6.73 -5.67
CA LYS A 325 -16.59 6.30 -4.30
C LYS A 325 -15.66 5.21 -3.75
N LEU A 326 -14.58 4.87 -4.45
CA LEU A 326 -13.57 3.94 -3.95
C LEU A 326 -13.09 4.41 -2.58
N VAL A 327 -13.08 3.51 -1.59
CA VAL A 327 -12.91 3.92 -0.18
C VAL A 327 -11.52 4.48 0.10
N TYR A 328 -10.49 3.93 -0.54
CA TYR A 328 -9.14 4.47 -0.51
C TYR A 328 -8.26 3.90 -1.64
N VAL A 329 -7.15 4.59 -1.90
CA VAL A 329 -5.97 4.02 -2.57
C VAL A 329 -4.82 3.90 -1.58
N HIS A 330 -4.01 2.87 -1.72
CA HIS A 330 -2.89 2.57 -0.84
C HIS A 330 -1.62 2.44 -1.67
N TYR A 331 -0.71 3.42 -1.58
CA TYR A 331 0.54 3.43 -2.33
C TYR A 331 1.73 3.06 -1.45
N VAL A 332 2.58 2.18 -1.99
CA VAL A 332 3.88 1.86 -1.40
C VAL A 332 4.92 2.86 -1.89
N GLU A 333 5.58 3.53 -0.94
CA GLU A 333 6.62 4.50 -1.19
C GLU A 333 7.83 3.85 -1.90
N PRO A 334 8.52 4.60 -2.79
CA PRO A 334 9.62 4.09 -3.60
C PRO A 334 10.79 3.47 -2.82
N ARG A 335 10.95 3.86 -1.56
CA ARG A 335 11.98 3.35 -0.64
C ARG A 335 11.80 1.90 -0.19
N ILE A 336 10.79 1.19 -0.71
CA ILE A 336 10.49 -0.21 -0.35
C ILE A 336 10.62 -1.14 -1.56
N HIS A 337 11.30 -2.26 -1.36
CA HIS A 337 11.37 -3.38 -2.28
C HIS A 337 10.76 -4.62 -1.63
N GLY A 338 9.46 -4.85 -1.85
CA GLY A 338 8.71 -5.93 -1.19
C GLY A 338 8.67 -5.77 0.34
N ASN A 339 9.46 -6.57 1.05
CA ASN A 339 9.57 -6.58 2.52
C ASN A 339 10.83 -5.87 3.05
N ASP A 340 11.65 -5.29 2.17
CA ASP A 340 12.92 -4.66 2.50
C ASP A 340 12.98 -3.16 2.17
N ASP A 341 13.88 -2.46 2.84
CA ASP A 341 14.22 -1.08 2.50
C ASP A 341 15.11 -1.06 1.26
N LYS A 342 14.88 -0.08 0.39
CA LYS A 342 15.73 0.26 -0.75
C LYS A 342 16.39 1.61 -0.46
N PRO A 343 17.60 1.62 0.14
CA PRO A 343 18.26 2.85 0.56
C PRO A 343 18.63 3.75 -0.64
N ASP A 344 18.95 3.17 -1.80
CA ASP A 344 19.38 3.88 -3.02
C ASP A 344 18.19 4.26 -3.92
N THR A 345 17.15 4.82 -3.32
CA THR A 345 15.97 5.28 -4.05
C THR A 345 16.22 6.69 -4.59
N PRO A 346 16.05 6.93 -5.90
CA PRO A 346 16.21 8.28 -6.46
C PRO A 346 15.28 9.30 -5.78
N GLU A 347 15.81 10.47 -5.44
CA GLU A 347 15.08 11.51 -4.69
C GLU A 347 13.84 12.02 -5.45
N GLU A 348 13.85 11.93 -6.78
CA GLU A 348 12.74 12.31 -7.65
C GLU A 348 11.55 11.34 -7.56
N PHE A 349 11.72 10.13 -7.02
CA PHE A 349 10.61 9.20 -6.85
C PHE A 349 9.83 9.57 -5.59
N SER A 350 8.56 9.89 -5.79
CA SER A 350 7.66 10.32 -4.72
C SER A 350 6.22 9.93 -5.06
N CYS A 351 5.45 9.53 -4.06
CA CYS A 351 4.01 9.32 -4.21
C CYS A 351 3.17 10.61 -4.08
N VAL A 352 3.78 11.75 -3.73
CA VAL A 352 3.07 13.04 -3.58
C VAL A 352 2.29 13.44 -4.84
N PRO A 353 2.84 13.34 -6.07
CA PRO A 353 2.08 13.66 -7.28
C PRO A 353 0.84 12.77 -7.46
N PHE A 354 0.85 11.54 -6.94
CA PHE A 354 -0.30 10.63 -7.00
C PHE A 354 -1.38 11.03 -5.99
N LYS A 355 -0.96 11.46 -4.78
CA LYS A 355 -1.86 12.03 -3.77
C LYS A 355 -2.55 13.30 -4.30
N GLU A 356 -1.82 14.18 -4.97
CA GLU A 356 -2.38 15.41 -5.55
C GLU A 356 -3.36 15.12 -6.70
N ALA A 357 -3.10 14.05 -7.46
CA ALA A 357 -3.95 13.64 -8.56
C ALA A 357 -5.21 12.88 -8.11
N TYR A 358 -5.22 12.24 -6.94
CA TYR A 358 -6.34 11.45 -6.42
C TYR A 358 -7.19 12.23 -5.43
N SER A 359 -8.51 12.18 -5.58
CA SER A 359 -9.44 12.99 -4.77
C SER A 359 -9.99 12.27 -3.53
N GLY A 360 -9.83 10.95 -3.43
CA GLY A 360 -10.29 10.15 -2.29
C GLY A 360 -9.23 10.03 -1.18
N THR A 361 -9.48 9.11 -0.23
CA THR A 361 -8.54 8.80 0.85
C THR A 361 -7.29 8.13 0.30
N PHE A 362 -6.13 8.66 0.66
CA PHE A 362 -4.83 8.16 0.24
C PHE A 362 -4.03 7.63 1.43
N ILE A 363 -3.71 6.35 1.40
CA ILE A 363 -2.87 5.66 2.38
C ILE A 363 -1.45 5.56 1.81
N ALA A 364 -0.46 6.09 2.54
CA ALA A 364 0.95 5.88 2.21
C ALA A 364 1.57 4.82 3.11
N ALA A 365 2.46 3.99 2.55
CA ALA A 365 3.16 2.96 3.28
C ALA A 365 4.62 2.85 2.86
N GLY A 366 5.51 2.61 3.82
CA GLY A 366 6.90 2.27 3.53
C GLY A 366 7.91 3.12 4.28
N GLY A 367 8.60 2.52 5.25
CA GLY A 367 9.71 3.15 5.96
C GLY A 367 9.34 4.32 6.87
N PHE A 368 8.05 4.59 7.07
CA PHE A 368 7.59 5.64 7.98
C PHE A 368 7.97 5.35 9.43
N THR A 369 8.45 6.38 10.11
CA THR A 369 8.56 6.46 11.57
C THR A 369 7.34 7.20 12.11
N ARG A 370 7.32 7.45 13.42
CA ARG A 370 6.35 8.35 14.04
C ARG A 370 6.47 9.76 13.44
N GLU A 371 7.69 10.29 13.39
CA GLU A 371 8.00 11.66 12.98
C GLU A 371 7.69 11.89 11.50
N SER A 372 8.15 10.98 10.62
CA SER A 372 7.86 11.12 9.18
C SER A 372 6.39 10.87 8.86
N GLY A 373 5.69 10.05 9.65
CA GLY A 373 4.23 9.90 9.54
C GLY A 373 3.47 11.15 9.97
N ILE A 374 3.86 11.77 11.10
CA ILE A 374 3.33 13.06 11.57
C ILE A 374 3.49 14.11 10.48
N GLU A 375 4.70 14.26 9.95
CA GLU A 375 5.00 15.21 8.90
C GLU A 375 4.17 14.95 7.65
N ALA A 376 4.07 13.69 7.18
CA ALA A 376 3.32 13.34 5.98
C ALA A 376 1.83 13.70 6.07
N VAL A 377 1.19 13.44 7.22
CA VAL A 377 -0.20 13.86 7.45
C VAL A 377 -0.33 15.38 7.59
N ALA A 378 0.55 16.02 8.36
CA ALA A 378 0.51 17.47 8.58
C ALA A 378 0.66 18.29 7.29
N THR A 379 1.48 17.78 6.36
CA THR A 379 1.77 18.42 5.08
C THR A 379 0.81 18.00 3.96
N GLY A 380 -0.15 17.11 4.23
CA GLY A 380 -1.12 16.63 3.25
C GLY A 380 -0.56 15.65 2.22
N ARG A 381 0.65 15.10 2.43
CA ARG A 381 1.26 14.08 1.56
C ARG A 381 0.53 12.74 1.62
N ALA A 382 -0.18 12.47 2.71
CA ALA A 382 -1.07 11.32 2.86
C ALA A 382 -2.21 11.64 3.84
N ASP A 383 -3.33 10.94 3.70
CA ASP A 383 -4.45 11.05 4.65
C ASP A 383 -4.28 10.08 5.83
N LEU A 384 -3.76 8.89 5.55
CA LEU A 384 -3.50 7.80 6.48
C LEU A 384 -2.10 7.22 6.24
N ILE A 385 -1.45 6.69 7.27
CA ILE A 385 -0.12 6.06 7.17
C ILE A 385 -0.23 4.60 7.61
N ALA A 386 0.16 3.68 6.73
CA ALA A 386 0.21 2.26 7.03
C ALA A 386 1.60 1.81 7.48
N TYR A 387 1.62 1.10 8.62
CA TYR A 387 2.83 0.61 9.25
C TYR A 387 2.89 -0.91 9.19
N GLY A 388 4.01 -1.42 8.68
CA GLY A 388 4.25 -2.86 8.53
C GLY A 388 5.13 -3.42 9.65
N ARG A 389 6.45 -3.47 9.39
CA ARG A 389 7.47 -4.10 10.25
C ARG A 389 7.40 -3.65 11.72
N ILE A 390 7.20 -2.37 12.00
CA ILE A 390 7.12 -1.89 13.39
C ILE A 390 5.81 -2.29 14.07
N PHE A 391 4.72 -2.49 13.32
CA PHE A 391 3.45 -2.96 13.87
C PHE A 391 3.46 -4.48 14.10
N ILE A 392 4.38 -5.23 13.45
CA ILE A 392 4.66 -6.62 13.82
C ILE A 392 5.14 -6.67 15.27
N SER A 393 6.12 -5.85 15.65
CA SER A 393 6.73 -5.93 16.98
C SER A 393 6.06 -5.09 18.07
N ASN A 394 5.16 -4.18 17.70
CA ASN A 394 4.49 -3.27 18.63
C ASN A 394 2.97 -3.41 18.47
N PRO A 395 2.31 -4.34 19.19
CA PRO A 395 0.87 -4.49 19.12
C PRO A 395 0.11 -3.21 19.54
N ASP A 396 0.71 -2.42 20.43
CA ASP A 396 0.21 -1.16 20.97
C ASP A 396 0.85 0.08 20.31
N LEU A 397 1.23 -0.02 19.03
CA LEU A 397 1.98 1.02 18.30
C LEU A 397 1.36 2.42 18.42
N THR A 398 0.04 2.52 18.34
CA THR A 398 -0.70 3.78 18.48
C THR A 398 -0.48 4.42 19.85
N ARG A 399 -0.53 3.63 20.92
CA ARG A 399 -0.25 4.09 22.29
C ARG A 399 1.20 4.53 22.45
N ARG A 400 2.15 3.81 21.83
CA ARG A 400 3.56 4.23 21.82
C ARG A 400 3.76 5.55 21.08
N PHE A 401 3.03 5.78 19.99
CA PHE A 401 3.08 7.07 19.28
C PHE A 401 2.44 8.22 20.07
N GLU A 402 1.39 7.95 20.82
CA GLU A 402 0.77 8.93 21.72
C GLU A 402 1.73 9.37 22.80
N LEU A 403 2.36 8.41 23.48
CA LEU A 403 3.28 8.63 24.58
C LEU A 403 4.71 8.95 24.17
N ASN A 404 5.00 8.96 22.86
CA ASN A 404 6.35 9.01 22.32
C ASN A 404 7.29 7.96 22.97
N ALA A 405 6.75 6.77 23.27
CA ALA A 405 7.46 5.70 23.96
C ALA A 405 8.39 4.92 23.01
N PRO A 406 9.45 4.28 23.54
CA PRO A 406 10.33 3.43 22.74
C PRO A 406 9.57 2.31 22.02
N LEU A 407 10.06 1.92 20.83
CA LEU A 407 9.50 0.81 20.07
C LEU A 407 10.27 -0.49 20.32
N ASN A 408 9.54 -1.60 20.44
CA ASN A 408 10.10 -2.94 20.38
C ASN A 408 10.79 -3.17 19.04
N ARG A 409 11.98 -3.78 19.08
CA ARG A 409 12.69 -4.22 17.88
C ARG A 409 11.99 -5.42 17.26
N TYR A 410 11.77 -5.39 15.95
CA TYR A 410 11.28 -6.54 15.22
C TYR A 410 12.37 -7.58 14.99
N ASN A 411 11.97 -8.85 14.85
CA ASN A 411 12.85 -9.96 14.51
C ASN A 411 12.43 -10.55 13.15
N ARG A 412 13.25 -10.31 12.12
CA ARG A 412 12.96 -10.75 10.74
C ARG A 412 12.93 -12.27 10.58
N ASP A 413 13.71 -13.00 11.38
CA ASP A 413 13.78 -14.46 11.31
C ASP A 413 12.45 -15.12 11.66
N THR A 414 11.58 -14.38 12.36
CA THR A 414 10.25 -14.84 12.78
C THR A 414 9.11 -14.29 11.91
N PHE A 415 9.40 -13.50 10.88
CA PHE A 415 8.35 -12.94 10.02
C PHE A 415 7.59 -14.04 9.28
N TYR A 416 8.30 -15.07 8.82
CA TYR A 416 7.81 -16.11 7.92
C TYR A 416 8.16 -17.51 8.45
N ILE A 417 7.57 -17.89 9.59
CA ILE A 417 7.70 -19.23 10.19
C ILE A 417 6.30 -19.76 10.53
N PRO A 418 6.10 -21.08 10.62
CA PRO A 418 4.79 -21.64 10.96
C PRO A 418 4.44 -21.54 12.46
N ASP A 419 5.38 -21.11 13.31
CA ASP A 419 5.16 -21.05 14.76
C ASP A 419 3.98 -20.11 15.10
N PRO A 420 2.99 -20.60 15.88
CA PRO A 420 1.76 -19.85 16.17
C PRO A 420 1.95 -18.69 17.15
N VAL A 421 3.09 -18.60 17.84
CA VAL A 421 3.32 -17.62 18.92
C VAL A 421 4.57 -16.79 18.68
N LEU A 422 5.70 -17.43 18.39
CA LEU A 422 7.03 -16.82 18.34
C LEU A 422 7.13 -15.72 17.28
N GLY A 423 7.46 -14.50 17.74
CA GLY A 423 7.53 -13.30 16.90
C GLY A 423 6.19 -12.94 16.25
N TYR A 424 5.08 -13.36 16.83
CA TYR A 424 3.73 -13.17 16.30
C TYR A 424 2.82 -12.53 17.35
N THR A 425 2.52 -13.25 18.44
CA THR A 425 1.64 -12.79 19.54
C THR A 425 2.37 -12.58 20.86
N ASP A 426 3.68 -12.83 20.91
CA ASP A 426 4.55 -12.77 22.08
C ASP A 426 5.30 -11.42 22.24
N TYR A 427 5.12 -10.48 21.31
CA TYR A 427 5.64 -9.12 21.47
C TYR A 427 4.91 -8.39 22.59
N PRO A 428 5.63 -7.79 23.57
CA PRO A 428 5.02 -7.16 24.73
C PRO A 428 4.40 -5.80 24.38
N SER A 429 3.22 -5.51 24.94
CA SER A 429 2.71 -4.14 25.06
C SER A 429 3.40 -3.42 26.21
N LEU A 430 3.29 -2.09 26.25
CA LEU A 430 3.67 -1.28 27.42
C LEU A 430 2.92 -1.75 28.67
N THR A 431 3.59 -1.79 29.81
CA THR A 431 2.93 -2.05 31.11
C THR A 431 2.22 -0.79 31.63
N ASP A 432 1.31 -0.97 32.59
CA ASP A 432 0.63 0.16 33.25
C ASP A 432 1.61 1.12 33.95
N GLU A 433 2.71 0.59 34.51
CA GLU A 433 3.77 1.39 35.10
C GLU A 433 4.52 2.21 34.05
N GLU A 434 4.87 1.61 32.91
CA GLU A 434 5.52 2.29 31.79
C GLU A 434 4.62 3.40 31.23
N ILE A 435 3.33 3.11 31.01
CA ILE A 435 2.35 4.09 30.56
C ILE A 435 2.29 5.29 31.52
N LYS A 436 2.19 5.04 32.83
CA LYS A 436 2.17 6.11 33.85
C LYS A 436 3.47 6.89 33.91
N ALA A 437 4.61 6.26 33.61
CA ALA A 437 5.91 6.94 33.58
C ALA A 437 5.99 7.90 32.39
N TYR A 438 5.59 7.45 31.19
CA TYR A 438 5.62 8.27 29.98
C TYR A 438 4.56 9.37 29.94
N GLN A 439 3.46 9.23 30.68
CA GLN A 439 2.46 10.30 30.82
C GLN A 439 2.90 11.44 31.74
N LYS A 440 3.93 11.24 32.56
CA LYS A 440 4.44 12.23 33.52
C LYS A 440 5.68 12.97 33.02
N SER A 441 6.37 12.41 32.04
CA SER A 441 7.51 13.00 31.33
C SER A 441 7.02 13.87 30.20
#